data_AF-A0A2S8PR12-F1
#
_entry.id   AF-A0A2S8PR12-F1
#
_cell.length_a   1.000
_cell.length_b   1.000
_cell.length_c   1.000
_cell.angle_alpha   90.00
_cell.angle_beta   90.00
_cell.angle_gamma   90.00
#
_symmetry.space_group_name_H-M   'P 1'
#
loop_
_entity.id
_entity.type
_entity.pdbx_description
1 polymer ?
#
loop_
_entity_poly.entity_id
_entity_poly.type
_entity_poly.pdbx_seq_one_letter_code
_entity_poly.pdbx_strand_id
1 'polypeptide(L)'
;MRLERIVFIGRTYDEYLRMFNLKPGDLKGRTVLERYVAAVLPVLPFADRQFDMTLSAHFLFMYSDKLDYAFHEQTVGELMRVTKEEIRIFPLVDQSSRRYKDMQKLLTFAAGNGWSAEERPSDYEFQRGASSMLVLTRN
;
A
#
# COMPACT_ATOMS: atom_id res chain seq x y z
N MET A 1 8.19 13.15 -15.57
CA MET A 1 8.09 13.60 -14.17
C MET A 1 9.44 13.38 -13.50
N ARG A 2 10.12 14.43 -13.00
CA ARG A 2 11.42 14.33 -12.30
C ARG A 2 11.17 14.50 -10.80
N LEU A 3 11.40 13.44 -10.02
CA LEU A 3 11.30 13.49 -8.56
C LEU A 3 12.59 14.11 -8.01
N GLU A 4 12.62 15.43 -7.79
CA GLU A 4 13.87 16.15 -7.47
C GLU A 4 14.44 15.90 -6.08
N ARG A 5 13.71 15.23 -5.17
CA ARG A 5 14.24 14.74 -3.89
C ARG A 5 13.51 13.47 -3.50
N ILE A 6 14.11 12.31 -3.78
CA ILE A 6 13.74 11.05 -3.13
C ILE A 6 14.62 10.95 -1.89
N VAL A 7 14.01 11.06 -0.72
CA VAL A 7 14.68 10.80 0.55
C VAL A 7 14.84 9.28 0.65
N PHE A 8 16.05 8.78 0.42
CA PHE A 8 16.40 7.37 0.64
C PHE A 8 16.62 7.14 2.14
N ILE A 9 15.53 7.08 2.91
CA ILE A 9 15.60 6.45 4.23
C ILE A 9 15.21 5.00 4.01
N GLY A 10 16.20 4.11 4.04
CA GLY A 10 15.96 2.69 4.09
C GLY A 10 15.10 2.33 5.31
N ARG A 11 14.34 1.25 5.22
CA ARG A 11 13.59 0.70 6.34
C ARG A 11 14.20 -0.63 6.73
N THR A 12 14.37 -0.87 8.03
CA THR A 12 14.77 -2.19 8.53
C THR A 12 13.61 -3.17 8.41
N TYR A 13 13.92 -4.47 8.49
CA TYR A 13 12.90 -5.51 8.56
C TYR A 13 11.90 -5.27 9.71
N ASP A 14 12.38 -4.92 10.90
CA ASP A 14 11.54 -4.65 12.07
C ASP A 14 10.66 -3.41 11.88
N GLU A 15 11.12 -2.40 11.14
CA GLU A 15 10.28 -1.26 10.77
C GLU A 15 9.14 -1.69 9.85
N TYR A 16 9.39 -2.56 8.87
CA TYR A 16 8.31 -3.10 8.03
C TYR A 16 7.32 -3.95 8.82
N LEU A 17 7.79 -4.76 9.78
CA LEU A 17 6.90 -5.52 10.65
C LEU A 17 5.96 -4.60 11.44
N ARG A 18 6.48 -3.54 12.06
CA ARG A 18 5.67 -2.55 12.78
C ARG A 18 4.75 -1.76 11.85
N MET A 19 5.24 -1.38 10.67
CA MET A 19 4.47 -0.62 9.67
C MET A 19 3.20 -1.34 9.23
N PHE A 20 3.28 -2.66 9.10
CA PHE A 20 2.16 -3.46 8.64
C PHE A 20 1.55 -4.33 9.72
N ASN A 21 1.89 -4.14 11.01
CA ASN A 21 1.44 -5.00 12.12
C ASN A 21 1.62 -6.50 11.81
N LEU A 22 2.77 -6.87 11.25
CA LEU A 22 3.14 -8.24 10.97
C LEU A 22 3.91 -8.83 12.13
N LYS A 23 3.61 -10.08 12.46
CA LYS A 23 4.40 -10.91 13.35
C LYS A 23 5.32 -11.80 12.50
N PRO A 24 6.53 -12.16 12.99
CA PRO A 24 7.40 -13.09 12.27
C PRO A 24 6.73 -14.43 11.91
N GLY A 25 5.74 -14.87 12.72
CA GLY A 25 4.95 -16.06 12.45
C GLY A 25 4.01 -15.94 11.23
N ASP A 26 3.57 -14.73 10.87
CA ASP A 26 2.62 -14.50 9.77
C ASP A 26 3.25 -14.78 8.40
N LEU A 27 4.57 -14.66 8.33
CA LEU A 27 5.38 -14.93 7.13
C LEU A 27 5.90 -16.37 7.08
N LYS A 28 5.82 -17.11 8.20
CA LYS A 28 6.38 -18.47 8.29
C LYS A 28 5.59 -19.43 7.39
N GLY A 29 6.29 -20.10 6.48
CA GLY A 29 5.67 -21.00 5.50
C GLY A 29 5.06 -20.30 4.28
N ARG A 30 5.15 -18.96 4.20
CA ARG A 30 4.85 -18.19 2.99
C ARG A 30 6.13 -17.98 2.20
N THR A 31 6.03 -18.04 0.88
CA THR A 31 7.10 -17.59 0.01
C THR A 31 7.05 -16.07 -0.07
N VAL A 32 7.98 -15.41 0.62
CA VAL A 32 8.23 -13.97 0.39
C VAL A 32 9.03 -13.86 -0.90
N LEU A 33 8.65 -12.93 -1.79
CA LEU A 33 9.33 -12.73 -3.06
C LEU A 33 10.81 -12.41 -2.80
N GLU A 34 11.72 -13.37 -3.05
CA GLU A 34 13.15 -13.21 -2.74
C GLU A 34 13.90 -12.31 -3.75
N ARG A 35 13.20 -11.76 -4.75
CA ARG A 35 13.81 -11.04 -5.87
C ARG A 35 13.04 -9.77 -6.20
N TYR A 36 13.77 -8.68 -6.40
CA TYR A 36 13.22 -7.46 -6.95
C TYR A 36 12.86 -7.66 -8.44
N VAL A 37 11.65 -7.26 -8.81
CA VAL A 37 11.18 -7.24 -10.19
C VAL A 37 11.00 -5.79 -10.61
N ALA A 38 11.64 -5.40 -11.72
CA ALA A 38 11.42 -4.08 -12.30
C ALA A 38 10.00 -4.02 -12.87
N ALA A 39 9.20 -3.06 -12.41
CA ALA A 39 7.83 -2.84 -12.84
C ALA A 39 7.47 -1.35 -12.76
N VAL A 40 6.40 -0.95 -13.46
CA VAL A 40 5.90 0.41 -13.47
C VAL A 40 4.41 0.38 -13.17
N LEU A 41 4.02 0.94 -12.02
CA LEU A 41 2.61 1.10 -11.69
C LEU A 41 1.91 2.02 -12.71
N PRO A 42 0.66 1.74 -13.08
CA PRO A 42 -0.23 0.73 -12.49
C PRO A 42 -0.22 -0.63 -13.23
N VAL A 43 0.84 -1.02 -13.93
CA VAL A 43 0.90 -2.31 -14.66
C VAL A 43 1.99 -3.20 -14.06
N LEU A 44 1.58 -4.27 -13.38
CA LEU A 44 2.48 -5.24 -12.76
C LEU A 44 2.60 -6.50 -13.62
N PRO A 45 3.81 -7.05 -13.80
CA PRO A 45 4.06 -8.26 -14.59
C PRO A 45 3.72 -9.54 -13.82
N PHE A 46 2.59 -9.56 -13.13
CA PHE A 46 2.13 -10.68 -12.29
C PHE A 46 0.77 -11.17 -12.76
N ALA A 47 0.51 -12.46 -12.58
CA ALA A 47 -0.77 -13.06 -12.87
C ALA A 47 -1.84 -12.59 -11.88
N ASP A 48 -3.10 -12.77 -12.27
CA ASP A 48 -4.24 -12.53 -11.38
C ASP A 48 -4.13 -13.42 -10.14
N ARG A 49 -4.35 -12.81 -8.97
CA ARG A 49 -4.34 -13.48 -7.65
C ARG A 49 -3.06 -14.29 -7.36
N GLN A 50 -1.93 -13.87 -7.94
CA GLN A 50 -0.63 -14.52 -7.74
C GLN A 50 -0.15 -14.46 -6.28
N PHE A 51 -0.55 -13.44 -5.52
CA PHE A 51 -0.12 -13.25 -4.15
C PHE A 51 -1.29 -13.36 -3.17
N ASP A 52 -1.09 -14.06 -2.05
CA ASP A 52 -2.09 -14.07 -0.96
C ASP A 52 -2.27 -12.66 -0.37
N MET A 53 -1.16 -11.93 -0.18
CA MET A 53 -1.15 -10.60 0.42
C MET A 53 -0.19 -9.64 -0.31
N THR A 54 -0.57 -8.37 -0.41
CA THR A 54 0.28 -7.29 -0.94
C THR A 54 0.45 -6.16 0.07
N LEU A 55 1.69 -5.65 0.19
CA LEU A 55 2.03 -4.53 1.08
C LEU A 55 2.55 -3.35 0.25
N SER A 56 1.84 -2.21 0.31
CA SER A 56 2.30 -0.95 -0.27
C SER A 56 2.72 0.00 0.85
N ALA A 57 4.02 0.27 0.93
CA ALA A 57 4.54 1.29 1.83
C ALA A 57 4.34 2.70 1.21
N HIS A 58 5.24 3.64 1.51
CA HIS A 58 5.03 5.09 1.44
C HIS A 58 4.80 5.69 0.04
N PHE A 59 4.69 4.89 -1.02
CA PHE A 59 4.60 5.42 -2.38
C PHE A 59 3.26 6.11 -2.67
N LEU A 60 2.13 5.44 -2.41
CA LEU A 60 0.84 5.83 -2.99
C LEU A 60 0.37 7.23 -2.57
N PHE A 61 0.17 7.45 -1.27
CA PHE A 61 -0.47 8.69 -0.79
C PHE A 61 0.52 9.80 -0.47
N MET A 62 1.78 9.46 -0.21
CA MET A 62 2.83 10.44 0.08
C MET A 62 3.03 11.43 -1.08
N TYR A 63 2.85 10.98 -2.33
CA TYR A 63 2.98 11.81 -3.54
C TYR A 63 1.63 12.19 -4.15
N SER A 64 0.56 12.28 -3.36
CA SER A 64 -0.79 12.64 -3.85
C SER A 64 -0.94 14.07 -4.39
N ASP A 65 0.09 14.91 -4.22
CA ASP A 65 0.24 16.21 -4.86
C ASP A 65 0.77 16.09 -6.32
N LYS A 66 1.41 14.96 -6.66
CA LYS A 66 2.05 14.70 -7.96
C LYS A 66 1.36 13.60 -8.76
N LEU A 67 0.66 12.69 -8.09
CA LEU A 67 -0.10 11.60 -8.67
C LEU A 67 -1.58 11.99 -8.63
N ASP A 68 -2.26 11.92 -9.77
CA ASP A 68 -3.69 12.18 -9.83
C ASP A 68 -4.52 10.99 -9.35
N TYR A 69 -5.81 11.24 -9.09
CA TYR A 69 -6.72 10.21 -8.61
C TYR A 69 -6.82 9.00 -9.56
N ALA A 70 -6.75 9.23 -10.88
CA ALA A 70 -6.82 8.15 -11.86
C ALA A 70 -5.66 7.17 -11.69
N PHE A 71 -4.45 7.68 -11.43
CA PHE A 71 -3.30 6.84 -11.10
C PHE A 71 -3.51 6.04 -9.81
N HIS A 72 -4.05 6.65 -8.76
CA HIS A 72 -4.33 5.95 -7.50
C HIS A 72 -5.37 4.85 -7.66
N GLU A 73 -6.46 5.13 -8.36
CA GLU A 73 -7.53 4.17 -8.65
C GLU A 73 -6.98 2.98 -9.46
N GLN A 74 -6.28 3.25 -10.57
CA GLN A 74 -5.68 2.21 -11.41
C GLN A 74 -4.67 1.38 -10.64
N THR A 75 -3.83 2.02 -9.82
CA THR A 75 -2.84 1.30 -9.00
C THR A 75 -3.52 0.39 -7.99
N VAL A 76 -4.53 0.88 -7.27
CA VAL A 76 -5.24 0.07 -6.28
C VAL A 76 -6.00 -1.06 -6.97
N GLY A 77 -6.59 -0.82 -8.14
CA GLY A 77 -7.18 -1.87 -8.98
C GLY A 77 -6.16 -2.93 -9.40
N GLU A 78 -4.94 -2.52 -9.75
CA GLU A 78 -3.87 -3.46 -10.09
C GLU A 78 -3.42 -4.29 -8.89
N LEU A 79 -3.29 -3.67 -7.71
CA LEU A 79 -3.03 -4.40 -6.47
C LEU A 79 -4.15 -5.41 -6.18
N MET A 80 -5.42 -5.03 -6.38
CA MET A 80 -6.56 -5.94 -6.27
C MET A 80 -6.52 -7.09 -7.29
N ARG A 81 -6.02 -6.86 -8.50
CA ARG A 81 -5.91 -7.89 -9.54
C ARG A 81 -4.92 -8.97 -9.14
N VAL A 82 -3.72 -8.58 -8.71
CA VAL A 82 -2.63 -9.52 -8.38
C VAL A 82 -2.78 -10.16 -7.00
N THR A 83 -3.67 -9.63 -6.15
CA THR A 83 -3.84 -10.07 -4.76
C THR A 83 -5.11 -10.91 -4.58
N LYS A 84 -4.95 -12.04 -3.89
CA LYS A 84 -6.01 -13.00 -3.60
C LYS A 84 -6.84 -12.57 -2.41
N GLU A 85 -6.21 -12.24 -1.26
CA GLU A 85 -6.91 -12.12 0.02
C GLU A 85 -6.84 -10.71 0.62
N GLU A 86 -5.64 -10.15 0.81
CA GLU A 86 -5.48 -8.93 1.61
C GLU A 86 -4.44 -7.93 1.06
N ILE A 87 -4.76 -6.64 1.06
CA ILE A 87 -3.83 -5.56 0.70
C ILE A 87 -3.69 -4.62 1.89
N ARG A 88 -2.46 -4.24 2.25
CA ARG A 88 -2.21 -3.18 3.26
C ARG A 88 -1.47 -2.01 2.61
N ILE A 89 -1.99 -0.80 2.79
CA ILE A 89 -1.42 0.44 2.23
C ILE A 89 -1.09 1.41 3.37
N PHE A 90 0.17 1.84 3.47
CA PHE A 90 0.65 2.74 4.50
C PHE A 90 1.59 3.82 3.93
N PRO A 91 1.57 5.07 4.40
CA PRO A 91 0.61 5.66 5.33
C PRO A 91 -0.58 6.28 4.58
N LEU A 92 -1.61 6.74 5.30
CA LEU A 92 -2.80 7.37 4.72
C LEU A 92 -2.71 8.91 4.59
N VAL A 93 -1.50 9.45 4.67
CA VAL A 93 -1.21 10.89 4.62
C VAL A 93 -0.20 11.24 3.53
N ASP A 94 -0.24 12.50 3.08
CA ASP A 94 0.74 13.09 2.16
C ASP A 94 2.02 13.55 2.89
N GLN A 95 2.99 14.12 2.15
CA GLN A 95 4.23 14.68 2.74
C GLN A 95 4.01 15.82 3.74
N SER A 96 2.84 16.46 3.71
CA SER A 96 2.45 17.54 4.64
C SER A 96 1.63 17.00 5.83
N SER A 97 1.61 15.69 6.04
CA SER A 97 0.82 15.01 7.09
C SER A 97 -0.69 15.23 6.95
N ARG A 98 -1.17 15.56 5.76
CA ARG A 98 -2.61 15.69 5.49
C ARG A 98 -3.15 14.38 4.99
N ARG A 99 -4.32 13.99 5.49
CA ARG A 99 -5.03 12.80 5.03
C ARG A 99 -5.27 12.86 3.53
N TYR A 100 -5.15 11.71 2.86
CA TYR A 100 -5.44 11.59 1.43
C TYR A 100 -6.87 12.06 1.12
N LYS A 101 -6.98 13.13 0.31
CA LYS A 101 -8.22 13.88 0.09
C LYS A 101 -9.34 13.08 -0.58
N ASP A 102 -8.99 12.12 -1.44
CA ASP A 102 -9.94 11.33 -2.22
C ASP A 102 -10.17 9.93 -1.60
N MET A 103 -9.89 9.77 -0.30
CA MET A 103 -10.03 8.48 0.39
C MET A 103 -11.43 7.88 0.20
N GLN A 104 -12.50 8.67 0.39
CA GLN A 104 -13.86 8.15 0.29
C GLN A 104 -14.18 7.60 -1.11
N LYS A 105 -13.70 8.26 -2.17
CA LYS A 105 -13.88 7.77 -3.55
C LYS A 105 -13.15 6.45 -3.76
N LEU A 106 -11.93 6.33 -3.22
CA LEU A 106 -11.15 5.10 -3.30
C LEU A 106 -11.82 3.93 -2.54
N LEU A 107 -12.43 4.20 -1.38
CA LEU A 107 -13.19 3.20 -0.63
C LEU A 107 -14.44 2.74 -1.40
N THR A 108 -15.16 3.66 -2.04
CA THR A 108 -16.29 3.32 -2.92
C THR A 108 -15.85 2.48 -4.12
N PHE A 109 -14.73 2.83 -4.76
CA PHE A 109 -14.13 2.03 -5.82
C PHE A 109 -13.79 0.61 -5.35
N ALA A 110 -13.14 0.47 -4.18
CA ALA A 110 -12.79 -0.82 -3.60
C ALA A 110 -14.04 -1.68 -3.33
N ALA A 111 -15.05 -1.11 -2.70
CA ALA A 111 -16.32 -1.78 -2.44
C ALA A 111 -17.02 -2.24 -3.73
N GLY A 112 -17.05 -1.38 -4.76
CA GLY A 112 -17.60 -1.72 -6.07
C GLY A 112 -16.86 -2.88 -6.78
N ASN A 113 -15.61 -3.13 -6.41
CA ASN A 113 -14.78 -4.23 -6.92
C ASN A 113 -14.75 -5.46 -5.99
N GLY A 114 -15.65 -5.53 -5.00
CA GLY A 114 -15.77 -6.69 -4.10
C GLY A 114 -14.75 -6.74 -2.98
N TRP A 115 -14.23 -5.59 -2.54
CA TRP A 115 -13.30 -5.48 -1.41
C TRP A 115 -13.92 -4.69 -0.26
N SER A 116 -13.81 -5.24 0.94
CA SER A 116 -14.05 -4.52 2.19
C SER A 116 -12.80 -3.72 2.57
N ALA A 117 -13.00 -2.62 3.30
CA ALA A 117 -11.94 -1.71 3.67
C ALA A 117 -12.02 -1.31 5.15
N GLU A 118 -10.88 -1.31 5.83
CA GLU A 118 -10.74 -0.94 7.24
C GLU A 118 -9.47 -0.10 7.42
N GLU A 119 -9.53 0.97 8.20
CA GLU A 119 -8.34 1.68 8.65
C GLU A 119 -7.87 1.09 9.98
N ARG A 120 -6.63 0.62 10.02
CA ARG A 120 -6.01 0.06 11.23
C ARG A 120 -4.85 0.92 11.70
N PRO A 121 -4.68 1.14 13.02
CA PRO A 121 -3.48 1.79 13.55
C PRO A 121 -2.25 0.95 13.24
N SER A 122 -1.10 1.60 13.06
CA SER A 122 0.20 0.97 12.88
C SER A 122 1.09 1.24 14.09
N ASP A 123 1.91 0.26 14.47
CA ASP A 123 2.94 0.42 15.51
C ASP A 123 4.18 1.21 15.01
N TYR A 124 4.08 1.84 13.84
CA TYR A 124 5.11 2.65 13.21
C TYR A 124 4.60 4.07 12.95
N GLU A 125 5.34 5.06 13.47
CA GLU A 125 5.13 6.47 13.15
C GLU A 125 6.47 7.19 13.04
N PHE A 126 6.93 7.44 11.81
CA PHE A 126 8.13 8.24 11.54
C PHE A 126 7.79 9.69 11.20
N GLN A 127 6.70 9.88 10.45
CA GLN A 127 6.12 11.19 10.14
C GLN A 127 4.87 11.38 11.01
N ARG A 128 4.68 12.58 11.54
CA ARG A 128 3.49 12.92 12.33
C ARG A 128 2.21 12.59 11.57
N GLY A 129 1.30 11.83 12.17
CA GLY A 129 0.02 11.43 11.57
C GLY A 129 0.12 10.30 10.55
N ALA A 130 1.31 9.81 10.23
CA ALA A 130 1.52 8.58 9.48
C ALA A 130 1.53 7.40 10.46
N SER A 131 0.39 7.14 11.09
CA SER A 131 0.23 6.13 12.16
C SER A 131 -0.91 5.13 11.90
N SER A 132 -1.43 5.11 10.68
CA SER A 132 -2.46 4.16 10.25
C SER A 132 -2.23 3.64 8.84
N MET A 133 -2.77 2.44 8.58
CA MET A 133 -2.78 1.79 7.28
C MET A 133 -4.22 1.48 6.86
N LEU A 134 -4.44 1.45 5.55
CA LEU A 134 -5.66 0.94 4.96
C LEU A 134 -5.48 -0.55 4.72
N VAL A 135 -6.40 -1.36 5.23
CA VAL A 135 -6.49 -2.79 4.97
C VAL A 135 -7.68 -3.03 4.06
N LEU A 136 -7.42 -3.65 2.91
CA LEU A 136 -8.44 -4.12 1.99
C LEU A 136 -8.49 -5.64 2.05
N THR A 137 -9.67 -6.22 2.24
CA THR A 137 -9.88 -7.67 2.22
C THR A 137 -10.93 -8.04 1.18
N ARG A 138 -10.66 -9.09 0.41
CA ARG A 138 -11.63 -9.58 -0.57
C ARG A 138 -12.84 -10.21 0.14
N ASN A 139 -14.05 -9.85 -0.30
CA ASN A 139 -15.31 -10.43 0.19
C ASN A 139 -15.48 -11.89 -0.25
#